data_AF-A0A924A991-F1
#
_entry.id   AF-A0A924A991-F1
#
_cell.length_a   1.000
_cell.length_b   1.000
_cell.length_c   1.000
_cell.angle_alpha   90.00
_cell.angle_beta   90.00
_cell.angle_gamma   90.00
#
_symmetry.space_group_name_H-M   'P 1'
#
loop_
_entity.id
_entity.type
_entity.pdbx_description
1 polymer ?
#
loop_
_entity_poly.entity_id
_entity_poly.type
_entity_poly.pdbx_seq_one_letter_code
_entity_poly.pdbx_strand_id
1 'polypeptide(L)'
;MRKYILPLFLCGSFFCILLLPSCKDDTYLTFAPPIEDHSSFTETFDTTNAALARGWRFFNKSVPLGSSVWQDGGDSTAFFTAYKNNGINAGFIGTDKLSTSAGKGIISQWLVSPLVFMQNGDKIVFYTRALKLPGYIHDNAIDTTDFGNRLQLFVNTQNDSAALVGEGESTGSFTEVTFPAIDINPNYYEWHDEPGSYPIDGGPTSTNVTIAQAYPTEWTRFEGKITGLVKPINGRFAFRYFIKDGGSGGRGSGIGIDEVSYTSISKK
;
A
#
# COMPACT_ATOMS: atom_id res chain seq x y z
N MET A 1 16.08 62.83 56.71
CA MET A 1 15.87 62.66 55.26
C MET A 1 16.33 61.25 54.86
N ARG A 2 15.39 60.46 54.28
CA ARG A 2 15.55 59.26 53.40
C ARG A 2 16.53 58.15 53.83
N LYS A 3 16.24 56.86 53.70
CA LYS A 3 15.12 56.07 53.13
C LYS A 3 15.42 54.62 53.54
N TYR A 4 14.45 53.90 54.10
CA TYR A 4 14.51 52.43 54.21
C TYR A 4 13.86 51.84 52.95
N ILE A 5 14.56 50.93 52.27
CA ILE A 5 14.08 50.24 51.06
C ILE A 5 13.64 48.83 51.49
N LEU A 6 12.34 48.54 51.36
CA LEU A 6 11.79 47.19 51.43
C LEU A 6 12.09 46.44 50.12
N PRO A 7 12.42 45.13 50.16
CA PRO A 7 12.45 44.32 48.95
C PRO A 7 11.05 43.80 48.60
N LEU A 8 10.76 43.90 47.31
CA LEU A 8 9.54 43.48 46.61
C LEU A 8 9.57 41.95 46.42
N PHE A 9 8.58 41.23 46.94
CA PHE A 9 8.38 39.80 46.65
C PHE A 9 7.66 39.62 45.30
N LEU A 10 8.33 38.97 44.35
CA LEU A 10 7.82 38.59 43.04
C LEU A 10 7.09 37.24 43.17
N CYS A 11 5.77 37.21 43.05
CA CYS A 11 4.98 35.97 43.03
C CYS A 11 4.76 35.55 41.57
N GLY A 12 5.59 34.63 41.05
CA GLY A 12 5.42 34.06 39.70
C GLY A 12 4.43 32.91 39.71
N SER A 13 3.29 33.04 39.03
CA SER A 13 2.34 31.94 38.84
C SER A 13 2.87 30.95 37.82
N PHE A 14 3.17 29.73 38.26
CA PHE A 14 3.50 28.60 37.40
C PHE A 14 2.22 28.05 36.76
N PHE A 15 2.02 28.28 35.47
CA PHE A 15 0.94 27.66 34.71
C PHE A 15 1.42 26.26 34.30
N CYS A 16 1.01 25.23 35.05
CA CYS A 16 1.28 23.83 34.71
C CYS A 16 0.47 23.44 33.47
N ILE A 17 1.14 23.37 32.32
CA ILE A 17 0.59 22.71 31.12
C ILE A 17 0.61 21.21 31.39
N LEU A 18 -0.56 20.64 31.67
CA LEU A 18 -0.77 19.20 31.71
C LEU A 18 -0.61 18.63 30.29
N LEU A 19 0.60 18.18 29.96
CA LEU A 19 0.81 17.26 28.86
C LEU A 19 0.29 15.89 29.31
N LEU A 20 -0.92 15.52 28.88
CA LEU A 20 -1.37 14.14 29.00
C LEU A 20 -0.64 13.33 27.92
N PRO A 21 0.29 12.42 28.26
CA PRO A 21 0.81 11.49 27.27
C PRO A 21 -0.35 10.62 26.81
N SER A 22 -0.70 10.69 25.53
CA SER A 22 -1.54 9.69 24.90
C SER A 22 -0.71 8.40 24.83
N CYS A 23 -0.73 7.61 25.90
CA CYS A 23 -0.19 6.27 25.90
C CYS A 23 -1.15 5.40 25.07
N LYS A 24 -1.02 5.45 23.75
CA LYS A 24 -1.48 4.34 22.92
C LYS A 24 -0.65 3.12 23.30
N ASP A 25 -1.32 2.06 23.70
CA ASP A 25 -0.69 0.82 24.12
C ASP A 25 -0.19 0.07 22.88
N ASP A 26 1.08 0.21 22.55
CA ASP A 26 1.71 -0.44 21.40
C ASP A 26 2.15 -1.89 21.69
N THR A 27 1.80 -2.44 22.87
CA THR A 27 2.24 -3.81 23.26
C THR A 27 1.72 -4.88 22.30
N TYR A 28 0.56 -4.66 21.64
CA TYR A 28 0.02 -5.57 20.62
C TYR A 28 0.90 -5.68 19.36
N LEU A 29 1.81 -4.72 19.10
CA LEU A 29 2.78 -4.79 18.00
C LEU A 29 3.92 -5.79 18.29
N THR A 30 4.14 -6.14 19.56
CA THR A 30 5.30 -6.95 19.98
C THR A 30 5.02 -8.45 20.02
N PHE A 31 3.75 -8.86 20.08
CA PHE A 31 3.35 -10.27 20.03
C PHE A 31 1.92 -10.41 19.49
N ALA A 32 1.76 -10.37 18.17
CA ALA A 32 0.48 -10.68 17.55
C ALA A 32 0.24 -12.20 17.61
N PRO A 33 -0.92 -12.67 18.12
CA PRO A 33 -1.23 -14.10 18.10
C PRO A 33 -1.25 -14.60 16.64
N PRO A 34 -0.80 -15.84 16.37
CA PRO A 34 -0.98 -16.47 15.07
C PRO A 34 -2.46 -16.41 14.68
N ILE A 35 -2.75 -16.02 13.44
CA ILE A 35 -4.12 -16.05 12.92
C ILE A 35 -4.58 -17.51 12.98
N GLU A 36 -5.60 -17.81 13.79
CA GLU A 36 -6.20 -19.15 13.80
C GLU A 36 -6.75 -19.45 12.40
N ASP A 37 -6.55 -20.68 11.92
CA ASP A 37 -6.65 -21.16 10.52
C ASP A 37 -8.01 -20.90 9.80
N HIS A 38 -8.98 -20.28 10.48
CA HIS A 38 -10.31 -19.98 9.94
C HIS A 38 -10.84 -18.57 10.29
N SER A 39 -10.02 -17.71 10.90
CA SER A 39 -10.50 -16.43 11.40
C SER A 39 -10.35 -15.30 10.38
N SER A 40 -11.47 -14.65 10.04
CA SER A 40 -11.46 -13.32 9.44
C SER A 40 -10.50 -12.40 10.20
N PHE A 41 -9.71 -11.61 9.48
CA PHE A 41 -8.73 -10.72 10.08
C PHE A 41 -8.71 -9.36 9.37
N THR A 42 -8.13 -8.38 10.06
CA THR A 42 -7.76 -7.09 9.48
C THR A 42 -6.28 -6.83 9.75
N GLU A 43 -5.57 -6.34 8.74
CA GLU A 43 -4.19 -5.91 8.75
C GLU A 43 -4.13 -4.42 8.39
N THR A 44 -3.66 -3.59 9.33
CA THR A 44 -3.49 -2.14 9.16
C THR A 44 -2.06 -1.77 8.79
N PHE A 45 -1.15 -2.74 8.70
CA PHE A 45 0.27 -2.51 8.41
C PHE A 45 0.89 -1.42 9.26
N ASP A 46 0.54 -1.37 10.56
CA ASP A 46 1.18 -0.44 11.51
C ASP A 46 2.71 -0.57 11.41
N THR A 47 3.22 -1.81 11.32
CA THR A 47 4.60 -2.05 10.89
C THR A 47 4.72 -3.30 10.03
N THR A 48 5.67 -3.29 9.10
CA THR A 48 6.08 -4.44 8.28
C THR A 48 6.58 -5.60 9.13
N ASN A 49 7.31 -5.32 10.21
CA ASN A 49 7.77 -6.35 11.15
C ASN A 49 6.58 -7.10 11.78
N ALA A 50 5.55 -6.38 12.23
CA ALA A 50 4.36 -7.02 12.78
C ALA A 50 3.58 -7.81 11.72
N ALA A 51 3.50 -7.31 10.49
CA ALA A 51 2.90 -8.04 9.37
C ALA A 51 3.67 -9.34 9.04
N LEU A 52 5.01 -9.28 8.99
CA LEU A 52 5.87 -10.46 8.79
C LEU A 52 5.66 -11.51 9.88
N ALA A 53 5.57 -11.06 11.14
CA ALA A 53 5.28 -11.92 12.29
C ALA A 53 3.89 -12.59 12.19
N ARG A 54 2.90 -11.89 11.63
CA ARG A 54 1.57 -12.44 11.31
C ARG A 54 1.52 -13.35 10.09
N GLY A 55 2.63 -13.49 9.36
CA GLY A 55 2.74 -14.45 8.25
C GLY A 55 2.67 -13.85 6.84
N TRP A 56 2.63 -12.51 6.72
CA TRP A 56 2.79 -11.83 5.43
C TRP A 56 4.18 -12.08 4.86
N ARG A 57 4.32 -12.09 3.54
CA ARG A 57 5.61 -12.25 2.85
C ARG A 57 5.70 -11.30 1.66
N PHE A 58 6.89 -10.77 1.42
CA PHE A 58 7.16 -9.80 0.35
C PHE A 58 8.15 -10.40 -0.64
N PHE A 59 7.89 -10.25 -1.93
CA PHE A 59 8.80 -10.73 -2.98
C PHE A 59 8.92 -9.72 -4.10
N ASN A 60 10.15 -9.27 -4.35
CA ASN A 60 10.46 -8.54 -5.56
C ASN A 60 10.88 -9.52 -6.65
N LYS A 61 10.06 -9.62 -7.69
CA LYS A 61 10.28 -10.47 -8.87
C LYS A 61 10.29 -9.62 -10.16
N SER A 62 10.68 -8.36 -10.00
CA SER A 62 10.87 -7.42 -11.10
C SER A 62 12.07 -7.79 -11.96
N VAL A 63 12.05 -7.39 -13.23
CA VAL A 63 13.09 -7.69 -14.20
C VAL A 63 13.52 -6.39 -14.91
N PRO A 64 14.78 -5.95 -14.72
CA PRO A 64 15.77 -6.43 -13.75
C PRO A 64 15.35 -6.13 -12.31
N LEU A 65 15.94 -6.86 -11.35
CA LEU A 65 15.67 -6.68 -9.92
C LEU A 65 16.14 -5.29 -9.46
N GLY A 66 15.26 -4.56 -8.77
CA GLY A 66 15.56 -3.28 -8.13
C GLY A 66 15.79 -3.41 -6.63
N SER A 67 16.02 -2.27 -5.98
CA SER A 67 16.30 -2.21 -4.53
C SER A 67 15.05 -2.07 -3.68
N SER A 68 13.92 -1.61 -4.25
CA SER A 68 12.68 -1.40 -3.51
C SER A 68 11.98 -2.72 -3.19
N VAL A 69 11.31 -2.74 -2.04
CA VAL A 69 10.45 -3.82 -1.55
C VAL A 69 9.18 -3.22 -0.94
N TRP A 70 8.24 -4.06 -0.52
CA TRP A 70 7.11 -3.58 0.29
C TRP A 70 7.65 -3.19 1.67
N GLN A 71 7.49 -1.92 2.05
CA GLN A 71 8.09 -1.35 3.25
C GLN A 71 7.20 -0.33 3.95
N ASP A 72 7.51 -0.01 5.20
CA ASP A 72 6.76 0.93 6.03
C ASP A 72 6.70 2.30 5.36
N GLY A 73 5.49 2.83 5.13
CA GLY A 73 5.29 4.14 4.52
C GLY A 73 5.71 4.28 3.06
N GLY A 74 6.23 3.20 2.44
CA GLY A 74 6.78 3.21 1.08
C GLY A 74 8.20 3.73 0.95
N ASP A 75 8.71 4.51 1.92
CA ASP A 75 10.09 5.01 2.01
C ASP A 75 10.39 5.48 3.46
N SER A 76 11.66 5.76 3.74
CA SER A 76 12.17 6.38 4.96
C SER A 76 11.39 7.62 5.39
N THR A 77 10.91 8.42 4.43
CA THR A 77 9.86 9.40 4.63
C THR A 77 8.59 8.86 3.99
N ALA A 78 7.54 8.68 4.80
CA ALA A 78 6.29 8.13 4.31
C ALA A 78 5.72 8.96 3.14
N PHE A 79 5.26 8.28 2.08
CA PHE A 79 4.71 8.91 0.88
C PHE A 79 3.52 9.82 1.14
N PHE A 80 2.70 9.48 2.13
CA PHE A 80 1.49 10.18 2.53
C PHE A 80 1.06 9.71 3.92
N THR A 81 0.01 10.30 4.48
CA THR A 81 -0.62 9.81 5.70
C THR A 81 -1.38 8.50 5.44
N ALA A 82 -1.28 7.54 6.35
CA ALA A 82 -2.06 6.30 6.35
C ALA A 82 -3.58 6.51 6.24
N TYR A 83 -4.30 5.51 5.73
CA TYR A 83 -5.76 5.49 5.81
C TYR A 83 -6.20 5.24 7.25
N LYS A 84 -5.54 4.30 7.94
CA LYS A 84 -5.77 4.02 9.35
C LYS A 84 -4.47 3.64 10.04
N ASN A 85 -4.17 4.33 11.14
CA ASN A 85 -2.94 4.13 11.89
C ASN A 85 -3.26 4.03 13.38
N ASN A 86 -2.91 2.88 13.97
CA ASN A 86 -3.16 2.64 15.39
C ASN A 86 -2.00 3.09 16.29
N GLY A 87 -0.85 3.48 15.72
CA GLY A 87 0.34 3.92 16.43
C GLY A 87 0.82 5.33 16.05
N ILE A 88 2.14 5.53 16.08
CA ILE A 88 2.87 6.76 15.69
C ILE A 88 3.77 6.56 14.46
N ASN A 89 3.75 5.35 13.88
CA ASN A 89 4.54 4.95 12.71
C ASN A 89 3.90 5.47 11.41
N ALA A 90 4.39 5.04 10.24
CA ALA A 90 3.79 5.43 8.96
C ALA A 90 2.34 4.93 8.82
N GLY A 91 2.04 3.74 9.34
CA GLY A 91 0.68 3.18 9.41
C GLY A 91 0.13 2.61 8.10
N PHE A 92 0.99 2.27 7.13
CA PHE A 92 0.63 1.57 5.90
C PHE A 92 1.87 0.94 5.26
N ILE A 93 1.68 0.01 4.33
CA ILE A 93 2.77 -0.59 3.55
C ILE A 93 2.78 -0.04 2.13
N GLY A 94 3.96 0.29 1.61
CA GLY A 94 4.11 0.86 0.27
C GLY A 94 5.29 0.29 -0.51
N THR A 95 5.29 0.53 -1.81
CA THR A 95 6.38 0.17 -2.73
C THR A 95 6.37 1.13 -3.93
N ASP A 96 7.44 1.14 -4.71
CA ASP A 96 7.64 2.19 -5.72
C ASP A 96 8.30 1.72 -7.01
N LYS A 97 8.52 2.66 -7.92
CA LYS A 97 9.17 2.41 -9.22
C LYS A 97 10.58 1.82 -9.14
N LEU A 98 11.27 1.97 -8.00
CA LEU A 98 12.61 1.39 -7.78
C LEU A 98 12.55 -0.12 -7.48
N SER A 99 11.36 -0.73 -7.60
CA SER A 99 11.19 -2.19 -7.63
C SER A 99 11.99 -2.83 -8.77
N THR A 100 12.22 -2.09 -9.85
CA THR A 100 13.20 -2.45 -10.89
C THR A 100 14.38 -1.49 -10.88
N SER A 101 15.57 -1.97 -11.23
CA SER A 101 16.77 -1.13 -11.39
C SER A 101 16.88 -0.51 -12.78
N ALA A 102 16.03 -0.89 -13.73
CA ALA A 102 16.03 -0.32 -15.08
C ALA A 102 15.39 1.07 -15.10
N GLY A 103 15.79 1.87 -16.09
CA GLY A 103 15.01 3.05 -16.48
C GLY A 103 13.60 2.66 -16.95
N LYS A 104 13.51 1.58 -17.74
CA LYS A 104 12.27 0.94 -18.16
C LYS A 104 12.46 -0.57 -18.13
N GLY A 105 11.76 -1.24 -17.23
CA GLY A 105 11.76 -2.68 -17.04
C GLY A 105 10.36 -3.18 -16.69
N ILE A 106 10.28 -4.37 -16.13
CA ILE A 106 9.01 -4.94 -15.66
C ILE A 106 9.05 -4.95 -14.13
N ILE A 107 8.16 -4.16 -13.51
CA ILE A 107 7.94 -4.24 -12.08
C ILE A 107 6.98 -5.38 -11.80
N SER A 108 7.34 -6.24 -10.86
CA SER A 108 6.49 -7.33 -10.37
C SER A 108 6.78 -7.58 -8.89
N GLN A 109 6.17 -6.76 -8.05
CA GLN A 109 6.37 -6.73 -6.61
C GLN A 109 5.16 -7.32 -5.89
N TRP A 110 5.36 -8.33 -5.06
CA TRP A 110 4.31 -9.14 -4.47
C TRP A 110 4.22 -8.96 -2.96
N LEU A 111 3.01 -8.70 -2.47
CA LEU A 111 2.64 -8.69 -1.06
C LEU A 111 1.67 -9.85 -0.83
N VAL A 112 2.14 -10.91 -0.20
CA VAL A 112 1.43 -12.18 -0.05
C VAL A 112 0.89 -12.32 1.36
N SER A 113 -0.40 -12.63 1.49
CA SER A 113 -1.10 -12.80 2.77
C SER A 113 -0.51 -13.93 3.62
N PRO A 114 -0.82 -13.97 4.92
CA PRO A 114 -0.76 -15.19 5.73
C PRO A 114 -1.57 -16.33 5.08
N LEU A 115 -1.32 -17.56 5.55
CA LEU A 115 -2.13 -18.71 5.15
C LEU A 115 -3.53 -18.54 5.71
N VAL A 116 -4.55 -18.73 4.86
CA VAL A 116 -5.94 -18.72 5.27
C VAL A 116 -6.72 -19.85 4.61
N PHE A 117 -7.73 -20.34 5.32
CA PHE A 117 -8.76 -21.18 4.73
C PHE A 117 -9.74 -20.33 3.91
N MET A 118 -9.87 -20.64 2.62
CA MET A 118 -10.70 -19.93 1.64
C MET A 118 -11.80 -20.79 1.08
N GLN A 119 -12.94 -20.15 0.85
CA GLN A 119 -14.08 -20.69 0.13
C GLN A 119 -14.73 -19.63 -0.75
N ASN A 120 -15.52 -20.08 -1.74
CA ASN A 120 -16.29 -19.16 -2.57
C ASN A 120 -17.24 -18.32 -1.71
N GLY A 121 -17.20 -17.01 -1.92
CA GLY A 121 -18.00 -16.03 -1.19
C GLY A 121 -17.22 -15.26 -0.12
N ASP A 122 -16.04 -15.74 0.29
CA ASP A 122 -15.13 -14.99 1.17
C ASP A 122 -14.69 -13.69 0.50
N LYS A 123 -14.39 -12.68 1.31
CA LYS A 123 -14.12 -11.32 0.83
C LYS A 123 -12.72 -10.85 1.21
N ILE A 124 -12.07 -10.19 0.26
CA ILE A 124 -10.84 -9.43 0.46
C ILE A 124 -11.18 -7.96 0.19
N VAL A 125 -11.00 -7.11 1.20
CA VAL A 125 -11.23 -5.67 1.11
C VAL A 125 -9.94 -4.96 1.48
N PHE A 126 -9.60 -3.88 0.80
CA PHE A 126 -8.40 -3.11 1.08
C PHE A 126 -8.52 -1.68 0.56
N TYR A 127 -7.62 -0.81 1.01
CA TYR A 127 -7.51 0.55 0.55
C TYR A 127 -6.16 0.75 -0.13
N THR A 128 -6.14 1.51 -1.22
CA THR A 128 -4.90 1.86 -1.89
C THR A 128 -4.95 3.26 -2.48
N ARG A 129 -3.77 3.88 -2.60
CA ARG A 129 -3.56 5.13 -3.33
C ARG A 129 -2.16 5.20 -3.93
N ALA A 130 -2.01 6.02 -4.96
CA ALA A 130 -0.74 6.36 -5.58
C ALA A 130 -0.03 7.51 -4.84
N LEU A 131 1.30 7.49 -4.89
CA LEU A 131 2.16 8.63 -4.63
C LEU A 131 2.07 9.61 -5.80
N LYS A 132 1.80 10.88 -5.49
CA LYS A 132 1.85 11.98 -6.44
C LYS A 132 3.22 12.65 -6.39
N LEU A 133 3.88 12.79 -7.54
CA LEU A 133 5.19 13.40 -7.65
C LEU A 133 5.06 14.85 -8.15
N PRO A 134 5.41 15.86 -7.34
CA PRO A 134 5.40 17.25 -7.79
C PRO A 134 6.60 17.57 -8.67
N GLY A 135 6.46 18.60 -9.50
CA GLY A 135 7.59 19.16 -10.24
C GLY A 135 7.83 18.50 -11.60
N TYR A 136 6.84 17.78 -12.14
CA TYR A 136 6.88 17.37 -13.54
C TYR A 136 6.72 18.62 -14.40
N ILE A 137 7.65 18.86 -15.33
CA ILE A 137 7.62 20.04 -16.20
C ILE A 137 7.31 19.61 -17.62
N HIS A 138 6.22 20.14 -18.18
CA HIS A 138 5.87 19.98 -19.59
C HIS A 138 5.22 21.25 -20.12
N ASP A 139 5.58 21.65 -21.35
CA ASP A 139 5.11 22.88 -22.01
C ASP A 139 5.14 24.14 -21.11
N ASN A 140 6.21 24.27 -20.32
CA ASN A 140 6.42 25.35 -19.35
C ASN A 140 5.39 25.42 -18.19
N ALA A 141 4.56 24.40 -18.02
CA ALA A 141 3.73 24.20 -16.83
C ALA A 141 4.42 23.26 -15.84
N ILE A 142 4.17 23.49 -14.56
CA ILE A 142 4.60 22.60 -13.47
C ILE A 142 3.37 21.82 -13.02
N ASP A 143 3.47 20.50 -13.07
CA ASP A 143 2.40 19.57 -12.71
C ASP A 143 2.81 18.66 -11.55
N THR A 144 1.80 18.10 -10.91
CA THR A 144 1.92 17.00 -9.96
C THR A 144 1.30 15.77 -10.58
N THR A 145 2.07 14.69 -10.70
CA THR A 145 1.71 13.57 -11.57
C THR A 145 1.83 12.23 -10.84
N ASP A 146 0.94 11.29 -11.17
CA ASP A 146 1.20 9.86 -11.02
C ASP A 146 1.42 9.22 -12.40
N PHE A 147 2.57 8.57 -12.58
CA PHE A 147 3.02 7.95 -13.82
C PHE A 147 2.41 6.57 -14.10
N GLY A 148 1.12 6.38 -13.82
CA GLY A 148 0.36 5.19 -14.22
C GLY A 148 0.71 3.93 -13.44
N ASN A 149 0.45 3.93 -12.14
CA ASN A 149 0.55 2.71 -11.32
C ASN A 149 -0.52 1.69 -11.69
N ARG A 150 -0.26 0.40 -11.40
CA ARG A 150 -1.23 -0.69 -11.53
C ARG A 150 -1.06 -1.71 -10.41
N LEU A 151 -2.19 -2.20 -9.89
CA LEU A 151 -2.22 -3.20 -8.82
C LEU A 151 -3.22 -4.30 -9.15
N GLN A 152 -2.80 -5.55 -8.98
CA GLN A 152 -3.63 -6.73 -9.21
C GLN A 152 -3.83 -7.52 -7.91
N LEU A 153 -4.98 -8.18 -7.76
CA LEU A 153 -5.24 -9.14 -6.70
C LEU A 153 -5.34 -10.55 -7.27
N PHE A 154 -4.55 -11.47 -6.73
CA PHE A 154 -4.57 -12.87 -7.11
C PHE A 154 -4.73 -13.79 -5.90
N VAL A 155 -5.09 -15.05 -6.15
CA VAL A 155 -5.15 -16.12 -5.15
C VAL A 155 -4.34 -17.31 -5.64
N ASN A 156 -3.51 -17.88 -4.76
CA ASN A 156 -2.88 -19.16 -4.98
C ASN A 156 -3.89 -20.27 -4.67
N THR A 157 -4.34 -20.95 -5.72
CA THR A 157 -5.32 -22.05 -5.64
C THR A 157 -4.69 -23.44 -5.73
N GLN A 158 -3.37 -23.49 -5.94
CA GLN A 158 -2.64 -24.73 -6.20
C GLN A 158 -2.00 -25.33 -4.94
N ASN A 159 -1.55 -24.47 -4.02
CA ASN A 159 -0.89 -24.86 -2.77
C ASN A 159 -0.92 -23.71 -1.74
N ASP A 160 -0.32 -23.94 -0.58
CA ASP A 160 -0.22 -23.00 0.55
C ASP A 160 1.04 -22.11 0.51
N SER A 161 1.88 -22.26 -0.52
CA SER A 161 3.17 -21.57 -0.60
C SER A 161 3.00 -20.08 -0.82
N ALA A 162 3.78 -19.30 -0.08
CA ALA A 162 3.93 -17.87 -0.33
C ALA A 162 4.94 -17.57 -1.45
N ALA A 163 5.88 -18.48 -1.72
CA ALA A 163 7.07 -18.20 -2.54
C ALA A 163 6.89 -18.49 -4.04
N LEU A 164 5.80 -19.15 -4.44
CA LEU A 164 5.50 -19.50 -5.84
C LEU A 164 4.83 -18.35 -6.61
N VAL A 165 5.24 -17.12 -6.31
CA VAL A 165 4.90 -15.92 -7.08
C VAL A 165 5.67 -15.90 -8.40
N GLY A 166 5.08 -15.29 -9.43
CA GLY A 166 5.70 -15.21 -10.75
C GLY A 166 6.71 -14.06 -10.90
N GLU A 167 7.61 -14.21 -11.87
CA GLU A 167 8.64 -13.26 -12.26
C GLU A 167 8.32 -12.55 -13.58
N GLY A 168 8.69 -11.28 -13.68
CA GLY A 168 8.44 -10.46 -14.86
C GLY A 168 6.95 -10.39 -15.13
N GLU A 169 6.47 -10.97 -16.23
CA GLU A 169 5.05 -11.01 -16.59
C GLU A 169 4.28 -12.18 -15.98
N SER A 170 4.98 -13.27 -15.61
CA SER A 170 4.34 -14.50 -15.10
C SER A 170 3.65 -14.26 -13.76
N THR A 171 2.53 -14.94 -13.49
CA THR A 171 1.86 -14.92 -12.18
C THR A 171 2.27 -16.08 -11.27
N GLY A 172 3.06 -17.04 -11.78
CA GLY A 172 3.40 -18.25 -11.02
C GLY A 172 2.16 -19.10 -10.74
N SER A 173 1.99 -19.53 -9.49
CA SER A 173 0.82 -20.31 -9.04
C SER A 173 -0.41 -19.45 -8.70
N PHE A 174 -0.31 -18.13 -8.83
CA PHE A 174 -1.38 -17.20 -8.49
C PHE A 174 -2.32 -16.95 -9.68
N THR A 175 -3.62 -17.02 -9.41
CA THR A 175 -4.69 -16.94 -10.40
C THR A 175 -5.71 -15.88 -10.03
N GLU A 176 -6.32 -15.25 -11.03
CA GLU A 176 -7.38 -14.27 -10.84
C GLU A 176 -8.71 -15.01 -10.62
N VAL A 177 -9.16 -15.07 -9.37
CA VAL A 177 -10.36 -15.82 -8.98
C VAL A 177 -11.28 -14.99 -8.09
N THR A 178 -11.24 -13.67 -8.22
CA THR A 178 -12.17 -12.77 -7.53
C THR A 178 -13.26 -12.27 -8.46
N PHE A 179 -14.43 -11.96 -7.91
CA PHE A 179 -15.50 -11.24 -8.59
C PHE A 179 -15.92 -9.99 -7.79
N PRO A 180 -15.77 -8.78 -8.33
CA PRO A 180 -15.10 -8.48 -9.60
C PRO A 180 -13.61 -8.88 -9.56
N ALA A 181 -13.04 -9.09 -10.75
CA ALA A 181 -11.59 -9.13 -10.91
C ALA A 181 -11.01 -7.78 -10.46
N ILE A 182 -9.93 -7.81 -9.68
CA ILE A 182 -9.28 -6.58 -9.22
C ILE A 182 -7.95 -6.45 -9.97
N ASP A 183 -8.01 -5.66 -11.04
CA ASP A 183 -6.88 -5.19 -11.83
C ASP A 183 -7.04 -3.67 -11.99
N ILE A 184 -6.43 -2.92 -11.08
CA ILE A 184 -6.60 -1.48 -10.95
C ILE A 184 -5.68 -0.80 -11.96
N ASN A 185 -6.27 0.05 -12.80
CA ASN A 185 -5.58 0.78 -13.87
C ASN A 185 -4.81 -0.14 -14.87
N PRO A 186 -5.49 -1.10 -15.52
CA PRO A 186 -4.83 -2.08 -16.39
C PRO A 186 -4.24 -1.46 -17.66
N ASN A 187 -4.69 -0.26 -18.03
CA ASN A 187 -4.23 0.51 -19.19
C ASN A 187 -3.14 1.53 -18.85
N TYR A 188 -2.69 1.59 -17.59
CA TYR A 188 -1.66 2.52 -17.13
C TYR A 188 -1.96 4.00 -17.40
N TYR A 189 -3.21 4.42 -17.21
CA TYR A 189 -3.56 5.83 -17.28
C TYR A 189 -2.82 6.61 -16.19
N GLU A 190 -2.24 7.73 -16.57
CA GLU A 190 -1.57 8.67 -15.68
C GLU A 190 -2.59 9.61 -15.05
N TRP A 191 -2.30 10.03 -13.83
CA TRP A 191 -3.05 11.10 -13.17
C TRP A 191 -2.22 12.39 -13.22
N HIS A 192 -2.86 13.50 -13.53
CA HIS A 192 -2.26 14.84 -13.57
C HIS A 192 -3.17 15.83 -12.85
N ASP A 193 -2.59 16.84 -12.20
CA ASP A 193 -3.37 17.89 -11.54
C ASP A 193 -4.05 18.79 -12.59
N GLU A 194 -3.34 19.06 -13.68
CA GLU A 194 -3.88 19.72 -14.87
C GLU A 194 -3.95 18.74 -16.06
N PRO A 195 -5.13 18.51 -16.66
CA PRO A 195 -5.24 17.68 -17.86
C PRO A 195 -4.47 18.26 -19.05
N GLY A 196 -3.82 17.40 -19.85
CA GLY A 196 -3.10 17.85 -21.05
C GLY A 196 -2.36 16.72 -21.78
N SER A 197 -1.70 17.06 -22.88
CA SER A 197 -1.02 16.07 -23.72
C SER A 197 0.35 15.69 -23.17
N TYR A 198 0.36 14.96 -22.05
CA TYR A 198 1.56 14.62 -21.30
C TYR A 198 2.02 13.14 -21.38
N PRO A 199 1.82 12.38 -22.48
CA PRO A 199 2.13 10.96 -22.40
C PRO A 199 3.64 10.73 -22.32
N ILE A 200 4.12 10.20 -21.19
CA ILE A 200 5.40 9.49 -21.21
C ILE A 200 5.22 8.21 -22.02
N ASP A 201 6.23 7.91 -22.84
CA ASP A 201 6.35 6.63 -23.55
C ASP A 201 5.20 6.26 -24.51
N GLY A 202 4.54 7.26 -25.12
CA GLY A 202 3.42 7.00 -26.04
C GLY A 202 2.18 6.47 -25.35
N GLY A 203 2.04 6.70 -24.04
CA GLY A 203 0.80 6.49 -23.30
C GLY A 203 -0.39 7.27 -23.88
N PRO A 204 -1.61 6.97 -23.44
CA PRO A 204 -2.80 7.73 -23.82
C PRO A 204 -2.69 9.18 -23.34
N THR A 205 -3.14 10.13 -24.15
CA THR A 205 -3.24 11.55 -23.77
C THR A 205 -4.01 11.69 -22.46
N SER A 206 -3.47 12.47 -21.52
CA SER A 206 -4.17 12.79 -20.28
C SER A 206 -5.35 13.73 -20.57
N THR A 207 -6.55 13.24 -20.30
CA THR A 207 -7.83 13.94 -20.41
C THR A 207 -8.58 13.77 -19.10
N ASN A 208 -9.61 14.58 -18.85
CA ASN A 208 -10.49 14.38 -17.70
C ASN A 208 -11.07 12.94 -17.61
N VAL A 209 -11.28 12.29 -18.77
CA VAL A 209 -11.78 10.92 -18.82
C VAL A 209 -10.72 9.91 -18.39
N THR A 210 -9.50 10.02 -18.92
CA THR A 210 -8.42 9.07 -18.60
C THR A 210 -7.89 9.29 -17.18
N ILE A 211 -7.83 10.53 -16.69
CA ILE A 211 -7.47 10.85 -15.30
C ILE A 211 -8.44 10.17 -14.32
N ALA A 212 -9.75 10.19 -14.62
CA ALA A 212 -10.74 9.52 -13.79
C ALA A 212 -10.64 7.98 -13.80
N GLN A 213 -9.91 7.42 -14.76
CA GLN A 213 -9.64 5.98 -14.90
C GLN A 213 -8.23 5.58 -14.41
N ALA A 214 -7.40 6.56 -14.06
CA ALA A 214 -6.07 6.34 -13.52
C ALA A 214 -6.11 5.66 -12.15
N TYR A 215 -4.94 5.25 -11.67
CA TYR A 215 -4.81 4.72 -10.32
C TYR A 215 -5.28 5.78 -9.30
N PRO A 216 -6.06 5.41 -8.27
CA PRO A 216 -6.58 6.38 -7.32
C PRO A 216 -5.44 7.14 -6.61
N THR A 217 -5.53 8.46 -6.59
CA THR A 217 -4.56 9.32 -5.87
C THR A 217 -4.98 9.62 -4.44
N GLU A 218 -6.19 9.24 -4.05
CA GLU A 218 -6.69 9.28 -2.66
C GLU A 218 -7.06 7.87 -2.20
N TRP A 219 -7.04 7.64 -0.88
CA TRP A 219 -7.32 6.31 -0.31
C TRP A 219 -8.68 5.80 -0.76
N THR A 220 -8.65 4.78 -1.61
CA THR A 220 -9.86 4.24 -2.26
C THR A 220 -10.02 2.78 -1.91
N ARG A 221 -11.26 2.41 -1.56
CA ARG A 221 -11.63 1.05 -1.16
C ARG A 221 -11.86 0.17 -2.37
N PHE A 222 -11.31 -1.04 -2.35
CA PHE A 222 -11.59 -2.12 -3.30
C PHE A 222 -12.07 -3.37 -2.56
N GLU A 223 -12.90 -4.18 -3.23
CA GLU A 223 -13.44 -5.42 -2.68
C GLU A 223 -13.47 -6.49 -3.77
N GLY A 224 -12.75 -7.59 -3.54
CA GLY A 224 -12.81 -8.81 -4.34
C GLY A 224 -13.47 -9.93 -3.54
N LYS A 225 -14.47 -10.59 -4.11
CA LYS A 225 -15.07 -11.80 -3.53
C LYS A 225 -14.47 -13.04 -4.17
N ILE A 226 -13.99 -13.99 -3.39
CA ILE A 226 -13.43 -15.25 -3.89
C ILE A 226 -14.52 -16.04 -4.62
N THR A 227 -14.19 -16.54 -5.81
CA THR A 227 -15.07 -17.33 -6.67
C THR A 227 -14.27 -18.42 -7.39
N GLY A 228 -14.93 -19.33 -8.10
CA GLY A 228 -14.24 -20.29 -8.99
C GLY A 228 -13.45 -21.40 -8.30
N LEU A 229 -13.43 -21.49 -6.96
CA LEU A 229 -12.83 -22.61 -6.25
C LEU A 229 -13.68 -23.88 -6.43
N VAL A 230 -13.04 -25.01 -6.73
CA VAL A 230 -13.71 -26.32 -6.84
C VAL A 230 -14.21 -26.83 -5.48
N LYS A 231 -13.43 -26.55 -4.42
CA LYS A 231 -13.73 -26.84 -3.01
C LYS A 231 -13.01 -25.81 -2.13
N PRO A 232 -13.37 -25.68 -0.85
CA PRO A 232 -12.57 -24.89 0.09
C PRO A 232 -11.12 -25.40 0.18
N ILE A 233 -10.17 -24.47 0.33
CA ILE A 233 -8.72 -24.74 0.34
C ILE A 233 -7.99 -23.91 1.39
N ASN A 234 -6.86 -24.40 1.89
CA ASN A 234 -5.86 -23.54 2.50
C ASN A 234 -5.02 -22.89 1.40
N GLY A 235 -4.92 -21.57 1.40
CA GLY A 235 -4.23 -20.82 0.36
C GLY A 235 -3.81 -19.43 0.80
N ARG A 236 -3.30 -18.63 -0.14
CA ARG A 236 -2.89 -17.24 0.11
C ARG A 236 -3.41 -16.34 -1.00
N PHE A 237 -3.85 -15.15 -0.66
CA PHE A 237 -4.09 -14.10 -1.63
C PHE A 237 -2.86 -13.18 -1.70
N ALA A 238 -2.69 -12.48 -2.80
CA ALA A 238 -1.55 -11.60 -2.97
C ALA A 238 -1.91 -10.38 -3.80
N PHE A 239 -1.36 -9.25 -3.38
CA PHE A 239 -1.33 -8.03 -4.17
C PHE A 239 -0.07 -8.03 -5.02
N ARG A 240 -0.21 -7.71 -6.31
CA ARG A 240 0.90 -7.56 -7.23
C ARG A 240 0.93 -6.15 -7.77
N TYR A 241 1.95 -5.39 -7.39
CA TYR A 241 2.31 -4.15 -8.07
C TYR A 241 3.01 -4.52 -9.37
N PHE A 242 2.32 -4.33 -10.50
CA PHE A 242 2.74 -4.83 -11.80
C PHE A 242 2.75 -3.74 -12.85
N ILE A 243 3.93 -3.37 -13.34
CA ILE A 243 4.08 -2.31 -14.34
C ILE A 243 4.98 -2.77 -15.46
N LYS A 244 4.50 -2.66 -16.71
CA LYS A 244 5.33 -2.76 -17.91
C LYS A 244 5.92 -1.40 -18.23
N ASP A 245 7.17 -1.40 -18.68
CA ASP A 245 7.97 -0.19 -18.92
C ASP A 245 8.08 0.69 -17.66
N GLY A 246 8.10 0.05 -16.49
CA GLY A 246 8.21 0.72 -15.20
C GLY A 246 9.66 0.99 -14.81
N GLY A 247 9.93 1.97 -13.96
CA GLY A 247 11.28 2.26 -13.47
C GLY A 247 11.59 3.74 -13.41
N SER A 248 12.86 4.09 -13.22
CA SER A 248 13.27 5.47 -12.97
C SER A 248 13.05 6.43 -14.14
N GLY A 249 12.95 5.92 -15.37
CA GLY A 249 12.66 6.67 -16.59
C GLY A 249 11.42 6.17 -17.33
N GLY A 250 10.55 5.46 -16.62
CA GLY A 250 9.36 4.81 -17.15
C GLY A 250 8.13 5.11 -16.29
N ARG A 251 7.16 4.21 -16.39
CA ARG A 251 5.93 4.25 -15.60
C ARG A 251 6.19 3.94 -14.12
N GLY A 252 5.19 4.27 -13.32
CA GLY A 252 5.14 4.03 -11.88
C GLY A 252 5.72 5.19 -11.09
N SER A 253 5.03 5.55 -10.01
CA SER A 253 5.51 6.50 -9.01
C SER A 253 5.79 5.72 -7.74
N GLY A 254 4.71 5.26 -7.12
CA GLY A 254 4.66 4.34 -5.99
C GLY A 254 3.24 4.26 -5.47
N ILE A 255 2.95 3.22 -4.69
CA ILE A 255 1.63 2.97 -4.14
C ILE A 255 1.70 2.57 -2.67
N GLY A 256 0.61 2.80 -1.95
CA GLY A 256 0.39 2.31 -0.61
C GLY A 256 -0.82 1.38 -0.57
N ILE A 257 -0.79 0.40 0.33
CA ILE A 257 -1.92 -0.45 0.70
C ILE A 257 -2.12 -0.34 2.21
N ASP A 258 -3.38 -0.26 2.63
CA ASP A 258 -3.76 -0.15 4.02
C ASP A 258 -5.14 -0.82 4.28
N GLU A 259 -5.43 -1.11 5.55
CA GLU A 259 -6.67 -1.71 6.07
C GLU A 259 -7.14 -2.89 5.22
N VAL A 260 -6.26 -3.88 5.03
CA VAL A 260 -6.60 -5.12 4.34
C VAL A 260 -7.41 -5.99 5.29
N SER A 261 -8.61 -6.39 4.89
CA SER A 261 -9.41 -7.36 5.62
C SER A 261 -9.73 -8.57 4.77
N TYR A 262 -9.58 -9.73 5.39
CA TYR A 262 -10.09 -10.99 4.88
C TYR A 262 -11.29 -11.39 5.73
N THR A 263 -12.44 -11.60 5.10
CA THR A 263 -13.68 -12.00 5.78
C THR A 263 -14.15 -13.34 5.24
N SER A 264 -14.13 -14.38 6.09
CA SER A 264 -14.77 -15.64 5.77
C SER A 264 -16.28 -15.56 5.98
N ILE A 265 -17.05 -16.18 5.09
CA ILE A 265 -18.51 -16.32 5.25
C ILE A 265 -18.89 -17.49 6.17
N SER A 266 -17.93 -18.38 6.48
CA SER A 266 -18.13 -19.43 7.46
C SER A 266 -18.22 -18.80 8.85
N LYS A 267 -19.32 -19.08 9.56
CA LYS A 267 -19.49 -18.62 10.94
C LYS A 267 -18.52 -19.37 11.84
N LYS A 268 -17.81 -18.63 12.70
CA LYS A 268 -17.07 -19.18 13.84
C LYS A 268 -17.97 -20.06 14.70
#